data_AF-A0A3A4PWW0-F1
#
_entry.id   AF-A0A3A4PWW0-F1
#
_cell.length_a   1.000
_cell.length_b   1.000
_cell.length_c   1.000
_cell.angle_alpha   90.00
_cell.angle_beta   90.00
_cell.angle_gamma   90.00
#
_symmetry.space_group_name_H-M   'P 1'
#
loop_
_entity.id
_entity.type
_entity.pdbx_description
1 polymer ?
#
loop_
_entity_poly.entity_id
_entity_poly.type
_entity_poly.pdbx_seq_one_letter_code
_entity_poly.pdbx_strand_id
1 'polypeptide(L)'
;MQRTSRGLMVTSTGGSARAAHEHPLVAHRAYRARSRTPDRRRRSAPSQPSGDPNHMEEEQLQRIKRLAVIALFSDNDFLECLVLKGGSAIDLFHPSPGRASRDLDFSIDGDFTEAAGALRDRFERLLSETFQPEGLAVFDVEFNATPPPERIADLPFWGGYVLKFKLAERDLYEATQKRLNRIPGKRVEREKQKLRARQARDVGPGGLKTFTIELSKHEYCKGKEEREIDGYVVYVYPPRMIACEKLRAICQQIPEYRATVMSRPGTPRARDFFDIHYLSETYSLDWCARETAELLQAMFEAKRVPLSLLSRVIEFRDFHAQGYVSVKETVRPGYPLRDFDFYFDFVVEIISRLYPFGNE
;
A
#
# COMPACT_ATOMS: atom_id res chain seq x y z
N MET A 1 34.30 54.75 -40.23
CA MET A 1 35.44 55.55 -39.74
C MET A 1 35.13 55.98 -38.31
N GLN A 2 36.04 55.67 -37.38
CA GLN A 2 36.31 56.26 -36.05
C GLN A 2 35.10 56.56 -35.12
N ARG A 3 34.92 55.81 -34.01
CA ARG A 3 35.63 55.84 -32.70
C ARG A 3 35.21 56.99 -31.77
N THR A 4 35.21 56.62 -30.48
CA THR A 4 35.25 57.41 -29.24
C THR A 4 33.88 57.79 -28.64
N SER A 5 33.50 57.52 -27.39
CA SER A 5 34.13 57.28 -26.06
C SER A 5 33.73 58.42 -25.13
N ARG A 6 33.19 58.05 -23.94
CA ARG A 6 33.07 58.75 -22.63
C ARG A 6 31.64 58.55 -22.11
N GLY A 7 31.36 58.05 -20.90
CA GLY A 7 32.18 57.77 -19.73
C GLY A 7 31.52 58.41 -18.50
N LEU A 8 31.12 57.61 -17.51
CA LEU A 8 30.87 57.96 -16.10
C LEU A 8 30.56 56.63 -15.35
N MET A 9 31.52 56.01 -14.68
CA MET A 9 31.95 56.19 -13.27
C MET A 9 30.89 55.85 -12.19
N VAL A 10 31.27 54.82 -11.38
CA VAL A 10 31.13 54.72 -9.89
C VAL A 10 29.78 54.17 -9.41
N THR A 11 29.63 53.14 -8.55
CA THR A 11 30.50 52.46 -7.56
C THR A 11 29.99 51.05 -7.25
N SER A 12 30.91 50.22 -6.74
CA SER A 12 30.68 48.94 -6.06
C SER A 12 29.76 49.03 -4.84
N THR A 13 28.95 47.99 -4.59
CA THR A 13 28.90 47.25 -3.31
C THR A 13 27.95 46.05 -3.42
N GLY A 14 28.36 44.92 -2.84
CA GLY A 14 27.43 43.96 -2.23
C GLY A 14 27.14 42.70 -3.05
N GLY A 15 27.88 41.63 -2.76
CA GLY A 15 27.43 40.28 -3.10
C GLY A 15 26.18 39.91 -2.30
N SER A 16 25.30 39.10 -2.89
CA SER A 16 24.30 38.34 -2.14
C SER A 16 24.21 36.93 -2.69
N ALA A 17 24.27 36.00 -1.75
CA ALA A 17 24.49 34.58 -1.90
C ALA A 17 23.30 33.84 -2.55
N ARG A 18 23.65 32.70 -3.13
CA ARG A 18 22.73 31.61 -3.50
C ARG A 18 21.86 31.25 -2.29
N ALA A 19 20.54 31.36 -2.44
CA ALA A 19 19.60 30.75 -1.51
C ALA A 19 19.44 29.27 -1.89
N ALA A 20 20.15 28.41 -1.16
CA ALA A 20 19.81 27.00 -1.06
C ALA A 20 18.55 26.90 -0.17
N HIS A 21 17.49 26.28 -0.69
CA HIS A 21 16.35 25.90 0.13
C HIS A 21 16.76 24.69 0.98
N GLU A 22 17.16 24.95 2.23
CA GLU A 22 17.29 23.93 3.26
C GLU A 22 15.89 23.50 3.71
N HIS A 23 15.56 22.24 3.48
CA HIS A 23 14.48 21.55 4.19
C HIS A 23 14.84 21.45 5.67
N PRO A 24 13.91 21.70 6.62
CA PRO A 24 14.21 21.51 8.03
C PRO A 24 14.44 20.03 8.30
N LEU A 25 15.67 19.70 8.72
CA LEU A 25 16.06 18.39 9.25
C LEU A 25 15.15 18.03 10.43
N VAL A 26 14.29 17.04 10.23
CA VAL A 26 13.57 16.40 11.33
C VAL A 26 14.63 15.71 12.20
N ALA A 27 14.80 16.18 13.43
CA ALA A 27 15.71 15.58 14.39
C ALA A 27 15.20 14.18 14.78
N HIS A 28 15.67 13.14 14.09
CA HIS A 28 15.41 11.76 14.43
C HIS A 28 16.05 11.42 15.78
N ARG A 29 15.24 11.37 16.83
CA ARG A 29 15.64 10.72 18.09
C ARG A 29 15.68 9.22 17.85
N ALA A 30 16.89 8.65 17.86
CA ALA A 30 17.09 7.21 17.99
C ALA A 30 16.35 6.70 19.24
N TYR A 31 15.22 6.00 19.04
CA TYR A 31 14.44 5.46 20.14
C TYR A 31 15.05 4.13 20.60
N ARG A 32 15.90 4.18 21.63
CA ARG A 32 16.30 2.99 22.38
C ARG A 32 15.14 2.54 23.25
N ALA A 33 14.65 1.33 23.03
CA ALA A 33 13.67 0.65 23.88
C ALA A 33 14.15 0.71 25.36
N ARG A 34 13.41 1.44 26.20
CA ARG A 34 13.61 1.41 27.66
C ARG A 34 12.74 0.31 28.23
N SER A 35 13.37 -0.69 28.83
CA SER A 35 12.74 -1.67 29.69
C SER A 35 12.02 -0.98 30.85
N ARG A 36 10.69 -1.04 30.86
CA ARG A 36 9.86 -0.69 32.01
C ARG A 36 9.22 -1.96 32.56
N THR A 37 9.51 -2.25 33.82
CA THR A 37 8.84 -3.26 34.63
C THR A 37 7.35 -2.91 34.78
N PRO A 38 6.42 -3.89 34.73
CA PRO A 38 5.00 -3.60 34.73
C PRO A 38 4.47 -3.36 36.16
N ASP A 39 3.82 -2.22 36.33
CA ASP A 39 3.02 -1.88 37.52
C ASP A 39 1.74 -2.73 37.54
N ARG A 40 1.47 -3.34 38.70
CA ARG A 40 0.31 -4.18 38.96
C ARG A 40 -0.84 -3.28 39.42
N ARG A 41 -1.83 -3.03 38.55
CA ARG A 41 -3.23 -2.81 38.99
C ARG A 41 -4.25 -2.98 37.86
N ARG A 42 -5.22 -3.87 38.14
CA ARG A 42 -6.53 -4.12 37.49
C ARG A 42 -6.52 -4.54 36.01
N ARG A 43 -6.35 -5.84 35.78
CA ARG A 43 -6.82 -6.53 34.57
C ARG A 43 -8.30 -6.87 34.75
N SER A 44 -9.16 -6.29 33.92
CA SER A 44 -10.42 -6.93 33.52
C SER A 44 -10.10 -8.28 32.88
N ALA A 45 -10.92 -9.29 33.19
CA ALA A 45 -10.72 -10.65 32.68
C ALA A 45 -10.74 -10.66 31.14
N PRO A 46 -9.80 -11.36 30.48
CA PRO A 46 -9.87 -11.56 29.04
C PRO A 46 -11.09 -12.42 28.72
N SER A 47 -11.94 -11.93 27.82
CA SER A 47 -12.98 -12.73 27.17
C SER A 47 -12.34 -13.97 26.56
N GLN A 48 -12.95 -15.15 26.78
CA GLN A 48 -12.43 -16.40 26.23
C GLN A 48 -12.39 -16.32 24.70
N PRO A 49 -11.29 -16.78 24.06
CA PRO A 49 -11.23 -16.85 22.61
C PRO A 49 -12.30 -17.82 22.11
N SER A 50 -13.17 -17.35 21.21
CA SER A 50 -14.11 -18.22 20.49
C SER A 50 -13.31 -19.25 19.70
N GLY A 51 -13.52 -20.54 19.96
CA GLY A 51 -12.88 -21.65 19.24
C GLY A 51 -13.37 -21.83 17.79
N ASP A 52 -13.81 -20.75 17.14
CA ASP A 52 -14.22 -20.74 15.74
C ASP A 52 -12.96 -20.73 14.85
N PRO A 53 -12.74 -21.76 14.00
CA PRO A 53 -11.60 -21.84 13.09
C PRO A 53 -11.42 -20.60 12.22
N ASN A 54 -12.53 -19.99 11.77
CA ASN A 54 -12.48 -18.78 10.93
C ASN A 54 -11.93 -17.57 11.69
N HIS A 55 -12.22 -17.46 12.99
CA HIS A 55 -11.70 -16.39 13.83
C HIS A 55 -10.19 -16.52 14.05
N MET A 56 -9.70 -17.74 14.26
CA MET A 56 -8.26 -17.98 14.45
C MET A 56 -7.46 -17.72 13.17
N GLU A 57 -8.00 -18.06 11.98
CA GLU A 57 -7.35 -17.75 10.70
C GLU A 57 -7.25 -16.24 10.45
N GLU A 58 -8.30 -15.48 10.78
CA GLU A 58 -8.30 -14.02 10.63
C GLU A 58 -7.31 -13.36 11.59
N GLU A 59 -7.27 -13.77 12.87
CA GLU A 59 -6.28 -13.24 13.84
C GLU A 59 -4.84 -13.52 13.39
N GLN A 60 -4.58 -14.71 12.84
CA GLN A 60 -3.28 -15.06 12.30
C GLN A 60 -2.89 -14.19 11.09
N LEU A 61 -3.82 -13.98 10.16
CA LEU A 61 -3.60 -13.11 9.01
C LEU A 61 -3.32 -11.66 9.45
N GLN A 62 -4.10 -11.13 10.40
CA GLN A 62 -3.88 -9.81 10.95
C GLN A 62 -2.50 -9.69 11.62
N ARG A 63 -2.07 -10.71 12.36
CA ARG A 63 -0.72 -10.74 12.95
C ARG A 63 0.37 -10.73 11.89
N ILE A 64 0.24 -11.52 10.82
CA ILE A 64 1.20 -11.54 9.70
C ILE A 64 1.27 -10.16 9.03
N LYS A 65 0.11 -9.52 8.77
CA LYS A 65 0.05 -8.18 8.20
C LYS A 65 0.76 -7.15 9.08
N ARG A 66 0.49 -7.14 10.39
CA ARG A 66 1.14 -6.23 11.35
C ARG A 66 2.65 -6.41 11.35
N LEU A 67 3.15 -7.66 11.42
CA LEU A 67 4.58 -7.95 11.40
C LEU A 67 5.23 -7.51 10.08
N ALA A 68 4.58 -7.72 8.94
CA ALA A 68 5.09 -7.25 7.66
C ALA A 68 5.14 -5.71 7.58
N VAL A 69 4.13 -5.00 8.10
CA VAL A 69 4.15 -3.53 8.19
C VAL A 69 5.28 -3.07 9.11
N ILE A 70 5.44 -3.66 10.30
CA ILE A 70 6.53 -3.36 11.23
C ILE A 70 7.89 -3.58 10.57
N ALA A 71 8.07 -4.71 9.86
CA ALA A 71 9.33 -5.01 9.19
C ALA A 71 9.73 -3.90 8.21
N LEU A 72 8.78 -3.45 7.38
CA LEU A 72 9.01 -2.40 6.39
C LEU A 72 9.26 -1.04 7.06
N PHE A 73 8.49 -0.66 8.07
CA PHE A 73 8.62 0.64 8.74
C PHE A 73 9.72 0.71 9.81
N SER A 74 10.34 -0.43 10.16
CA SER A 74 11.51 -0.46 11.05
C SER A 74 12.78 0.08 10.38
N ASP A 75 12.75 0.22 9.07
CA ASP A 75 13.84 0.75 8.26
C ASP A 75 13.59 2.24 7.95
N ASN A 76 14.58 3.09 8.24
CA ASN A 76 14.41 4.55 8.11
C ASN A 76 14.13 5.01 6.68
N ASP A 77 14.77 4.40 5.68
CA ASP A 77 14.58 4.83 4.28
C ASP A 77 13.17 4.44 3.81
N PHE A 78 12.70 3.26 4.21
CA PHE A 78 11.33 2.83 3.94
C PHE A 78 10.30 3.63 4.73
N LEU A 79 10.58 4.01 5.97
CA LEU A 79 9.72 4.91 6.74
C LEU A 79 9.52 6.25 6.03
N GLU A 80 10.55 6.79 5.40
CA GLU A 80 10.44 8.07 4.69
C GLU A 80 9.62 7.95 3.39
N CYS A 81 9.83 6.87 2.63
CA CYS A 81 9.25 6.73 1.29
C CYS A 81 7.94 5.94 1.20
N LEU A 82 7.66 5.02 2.13
CA LEU A 82 6.46 4.17 2.10
C LEU A 82 5.28 4.83 2.82
N VAL A 83 4.10 4.65 2.22
CA VAL A 83 2.82 5.00 2.83
C VAL A 83 1.84 3.86 2.63
N LEU A 84 1.31 3.30 3.71
CA LEU A 84 0.32 2.23 3.65
C LEU A 84 -1.02 2.80 3.14
N LYS A 85 -1.67 2.08 2.22
CA LYS A 85 -2.88 2.54 1.52
C LYS A 85 -3.87 1.41 1.24
N GLY A 86 -4.87 1.73 0.41
CA GLY A 86 -5.82 0.75 -0.11
C GLY A 86 -6.66 0.05 0.96
N GLY A 87 -7.12 -1.16 0.65
CA GLY A 87 -7.92 -1.96 1.57
C GLY A 87 -7.13 -2.39 2.82
N SER A 88 -5.80 -2.48 2.70
CA SER A 88 -4.92 -2.87 3.80
C SER A 88 -4.89 -1.83 4.93
N ALA A 89 -4.83 -0.54 4.59
CA ALA A 89 -4.93 0.55 5.55
C ALA A 89 -6.30 0.60 6.22
N ILE A 90 -7.38 0.39 5.44
CA ILE A 90 -8.75 0.32 5.98
C ILE A 90 -8.82 -0.77 7.05
N ASP A 91 -8.36 -1.97 6.70
CA ASP A 91 -8.50 -3.16 7.53
C ASP A 91 -7.66 -3.11 8.81
N LEU A 92 -6.50 -2.45 8.79
CA LEU A 92 -5.58 -2.39 9.94
C LEU A 92 -5.85 -1.23 10.91
N PHE A 93 -6.35 -0.09 10.43
CA PHE A 93 -6.42 1.14 11.23
C PHE A 93 -7.83 1.68 11.46
N HIS A 94 -8.85 1.15 10.78
CA HIS A 94 -10.22 1.61 10.99
C HIS A 94 -10.90 0.79 12.09
N PRO A 95 -11.78 1.41 12.92
CA PRO A 95 -12.36 0.73 14.07
C PRO A 95 -13.27 -0.47 13.74
N SER A 96 -13.95 -0.44 12.59
CA SER A 96 -14.90 -1.48 12.17
C SER A 96 -14.92 -1.61 10.64
N PRO A 97 -13.84 -2.13 10.02
CA PRO A 97 -13.76 -2.25 8.58
C PRO A 97 -14.87 -3.18 8.06
N GLY A 98 -15.63 -2.73 7.06
CA GLY A 98 -16.76 -3.49 6.54
C GLY A 98 -16.37 -4.79 5.83
N ARG A 99 -15.11 -4.91 5.40
CA ARG A 99 -14.54 -6.11 4.75
C ARG A 99 -13.09 -6.31 5.13
N ALA A 100 -12.62 -7.56 5.09
CA ALA A 100 -11.22 -7.91 5.26
C ALA A 100 -10.40 -7.53 4.00
N SER A 101 -9.09 -7.30 4.20
CA SER A 101 -8.12 -7.15 3.11
C SER A 101 -6.97 -8.12 3.32
N ARG A 102 -6.62 -8.86 2.27
CA ARG A 102 -5.59 -9.92 2.34
C ARG A 102 -4.18 -9.35 2.17
N ASP A 103 -3.98 -8.63 1.07
CA ASP A 103 -2.69 -8.09 0.69
C ASP A 103 -2.36 -6.79 1.46
N LEU A 104 -1.09 -6.39 1.42
CA LEU A 104 -0.66 -5.06 1.84
C LEU A 104 -0.37 -4.20 0.61
N ASP A 105 -0.91 -3.00 0.61
CA ASP A 105 -0.73 -2.03 -0.47
C ASP A 105 0.04 -0.82 0.07
N PHE A 106 1.12 -0.47 -0.60
CA PHE A 106 1.95 0.69 -0.27
C PHE A 106 2.07 1.61 -1.47
N SER A 107 2.11 2.90 -1.18
CA SER A 107 2.47 3.97 -2.11
C SER A 107 3.91 4.40 -1.87
N ILE A 108 4.60 4.74 -2.95
CA ILE A 108 5.92 5.35 -2.96
C ILE A 108 5.79 6.69 -3.70
N ASP A 109 6.31 7.76 -3.10
CA ASP A 109 6.53 9.02 -3.82
C ASP A 109 7.77 8.88 -4.70
N GLY A 110 7.58 8.81 -6.02
CA GLY A 110 8.65 8.51 -6.96
C GLY A 110 8.97 7.01 -7.06
N ASP A 111 10.24 6.64 -6.95
CA ASP A 111 10.74 5.29 -7.12
C ASP A 111 11.95 5.02 -6.21
N PHE A 112 12.29 3.75 -6.01
CA PHE A 112 13.53 3.39 -5.33
C PHE A 112 14.75 3.69 -6.21
N THR A 113 15.80 4.21 -5.59
CA THR A 113 17.09 4.49 -6.25
C THR A 113 18.02 3.28 -6.24
N GLU A 114 17.76 2.31 -5.37
CA GLU A 114 18.55 1.09 -5.22
C GLU A 114 18.27 0.05 -6.32
N ALA A 115 19.28 -0.77 -6.63
CA ALA A 115 19.11 -1.89 -7.55
C ALA A 115 18.16 -2.95 -6.97
N ALA A 116 17.32 -3.56 -7.82
CA ALA A 116 16.29 -4.50 -7.41
C ALA A 116 16.81 -5.69 -6.56
N GLY A 117 18.02 -6.19 -6.85
CA GLY A 117 18.64 -7.25 -6.05
C GLY A 117 18.98 -6.81 -4.62
N ALA A 118 19.51 -5.59 -4.45
CA ALA A 118 19.82 -5.04 -3.14
C ALA A 118 18.54 -4.79 -2.32
N LEU A 119 17.50 -4.24 -2.96
CA LEU A 119 16.18 -4.07 -2.34
C LEU A 119 15.59 -5.41 -1.91
N ARG A 120 15.66 -6.43 -2.76
CA ARG A 120 15.18 -7.78 -2.45
C ARG A 120 15.86 -8.33 -1.20
N ASP A 121 17.18 -8.22 -1.11
CA ASP A 121 17.94 -8.72 0.04
C ASP A 121 17.66 -7.89 1.30
N ARG A 122 17.44 -6.58 1.16
CA ARG A 122 17.02 -5.69 2.26
C ARG A 122 15.64 -6.10 2.79
N PHE A 123 14.65 -6.30 1.92
CA PHE A 123 13.32 -6.78 2.31
C PHE A 123 13.38 -8.15 2.99
N GLU A 124 14.12 -9.12 2.42
CA GLU A 124 14.25 -10.45 3.03
C GLU A 124 14.86 -10.37 4.43
N ARG A 125 15.89 -9.54 4.61
CA ARG A 125 16.53 -9.33 5.91
C ARG A 125 15.55 -8.73 6.93
N LEU A 126 14.88 -7.63 6.60
CA LEU A 126 13.93 -6.95 7.50
C LEU A 126 12.76 -7.86 7.90
N LEU A 127 12.20 -8.58 6.93
CA LEU A 127 11.16 -9.57 7.19
C LEU A 127 11.69 -10.68 8.11
N SER A 128 12.87 -11.22 7.82
CA SER A 128 13.45 -12.29 8.63
C SER A 128 13.71 -11.86 10.08
N GLU A 129 14.30 -10.68 10.28
CA GLU A 129 14.56 -10.09 11.60
C GLU A 129 13.27 -9.88 12.41
N THR A 130 12.17 -9.55 11.73
CA THR A 130 10.87 -9.27 12.37
C THR A 130 10.08 -10.53 12.69
N PHE A 131 10.08 -11.53 11.78
CA PHE A 131 9.32 -12.77 11.95
C PHE A 131 10.06 -13.84 12.79
N GLN A 132 11.39 -13.79 12.88
CA GLN A 132 12.17 -14.78 13.63
C GLN A 132 11.84 -14.83 15.14
N PRO A 133 11.67 -13.71 15.86
CA PRO A 133 11.25 -13.71 17.28
C PRO A 133 9.89 -14.37 17.49
N GLU A 134 9.05 -14.38 16.45
CA GLU A 134 7.71 -14.97 16.45
C GLU A 134 7.73 -16.48 16.16
N GLY A 135 8.92 -17.09 16.10
CA GLY A 135 9.10 -18.52 15.80
C GLY A 135 8.87 -18.87 14.33
N LEU A 136 8.92 -17.88 13.44
CA LEU A 136 8.65 -18.04 12.01
C LEU A 136 9.91 -17.77 11.19
N ALA A 137 10.10 -18.56 10.13
CA ALA A 137 11.13 -18.34 9.13
C ALA A 137 10.50 -17.82 7.83
N VAL A 138 11.07 -16.73 7.30
CA VAL A 138 10.72 -16.17 5.99
C VAL A 138 11.55 -16.89 4.93
N PHE A 139 10.92 -17.29 3.82
CA PHE A 139 11.62 -17.93 2.71
C PHE A 139 10.91 -17.73 1.37
N ASP A 140 11.57 -18.14 0.27
CA ASP A 140 11.12 -17.92 -1.11
C ASP A 140 10.80 -16.42 -1.34
N VAL A 141 11.66 -15.51 -0.88
CA VAL A 141 11.46 -14.07 -1.07
C VAL A 141 11.74 -13.69 -2.52
N GLU A 142 10.71 -13.16 -3.18
CA GLU A 142 10.74 -12.66 -4.55
C GLU A 142 10.39 -11.18 -4.56
N PHE A 143 11.16 -10.37 -5.28
CA PHE A 143 10.90 -8.94 -5.46
C PHE A 143 11.05 -8.59 -6.94
N ASN A 144 9.94 -8.19 -7.57
CA ASN A 144 9.89 -7.98 -9.01
C ASN A 144 9.17 -6.68 -9.34
N ALA A 145 9.64 -5.96 -10.36
CA ALA A 145 8.90 -4.84 -10.92
C ALA A 145 7.60 -5.33 -11.57
N THR A 146 6.52 -4.55 -11.40
CA THR A 146 5.23 -4.82 -12.02
C THR A 146 4.62 -3.56 -12.64
N PRO A 147 4.26 -3.58 -13.94
CA PRO A 147 4.68 -4.58 -14.93
C PRO A 147 6.20 -4.62 -15.14
N PRO A 148 6.71 -5.60 -15.92
CA PRO A 148 8.12 -5.65 -16.26
C PRO A 148 8.62 -4.33 -16.88
N PRO A 149 9.84 -3.85 -16.56
CA PRO A 149 10.32 -2.52 -16.96
C PRO A 149 10.26 -2.26 -18.46
N GLU A 150 10.51 -3.27 -19.28
CA GLU A 150 10.45 -3.18 -20.75
C GLU A 150 9.06 -2.85 -21.28
N ARG A 151 7.99 -3.09 -20.50
CA ARG A 151 6.60 -2.78 -20.90
C ARG A 151 6.17 -1.36 -20.52
N ILE A 152 6.92 -0.71 -19.63
CA ILE A 152 6.57 0.59 -19.05
C ILE A 152 7.70 1.61 -19.21
N ALA A 153 8.67 1.34 -20.08
CA ALA A 153 9.82 2.21 -20.32
C ALA A 153 9.40 3.64 -20.69
N ASP A 154 8.32 3.79 -21.45
CA ASP A 154 7.75 5.08 -21.87
C ASP A 154 6.69 5.64 -20.90
N LEU A 155 6.50 4.99 -19.74
CA LEU A 155 5.48 5.32 -18.74
C LEU A 155 6.11 5.61 -17.36
N PRO A 156 6.91 6.68 -17.21
CA PRO A 156 7.68 6.98 -16.00
C PRO A 156 6.83 7.42 -14.80
N PHE A 157 5.51 7.37 -14.89
CA PHE A 157 4.54 7.72 -13.85
C PHE A 157 3.76 6.50 -13.35
N TRP A 158 4.08 5.31 -13.89
CA TRP A 158 3.26 4.13 -13.72
C TRP A 158 4.10 2.89 -13.45
N GLY A 159 3.46 1.85 -12.90
CA GLY A 159 4.12 0.65 -12.41
C GLY A 159 4.42 0.67 -10.92
N GLY A 160 5.24 -0.29 -10.50
CA GLY A 160 5.37 -0.66 -9.10
C GLY A 160 6.31 -1.85 -8.90
N TYR A 161 6.22 -2.44 -7.73
CA TYR A 161 6.85 -3.70 -7.38
C TYR A 161 5.86 -4.63 -6.69
N VAL A 162 6.15 -5.93 -6.77
CA VAL A 162 5.51 -6.94 -5.94
C VAL A 162 6.60 -7.64 -5.15
N LEU A 163 6.43 -7.64 -3.83
CA LEU A 163 7.21 -8.43 -2.89
C LEU A 163 6.36 -9.64 -2.47
N LYS A 164 6.91 -10.84 -2.65
CA LYS A 164 6.27 -12.08 -2.23
C LYS A 164 7.18 -12.85 -1.30
N PHE A 165 6.60 -13.51 -0.31
CA PHE A 165 7.34 -14.41 0.56
C PHE A 165 6.42 -15.47 1.15
N LYS A 166 7.03 -16.49 1.76
CA LYS A 166 6.34 -17.56 2.48
C LYS A 166 6.85 -17.62 3.91
N LEU A 167 6.03 -18.20 4.78
CA LEU A 167 6.36 -18.41 6.19
C LEU A 167 6.39 -19.91 6.49
N ALA A 168 7.31 -20.34 7.34
CA ALA A 168 7.37 -21.69 7.89
C ALA A 168 7.67 -21.63 9.38
N GLU A 169 7.39 -22.71 10.11
CA GLU A 169 7.91 -22.84 11.48
C GLU A 169 9.43 -22.82 11.45
N ARG A 170 10.02 -21.97 12.29
CA ARG A 170 11.45 -21.71 12.30
C ARG A 170 12.26 -22.99 12.50
N ASP A 171 11.94 -23.79 13.51
CA ASP A 171 12.71 -24.98 13.86
C ASP A 171 12.68 -26.03 12.74
N LEU A 172 11.52 -26.22 12.11
CA LEU A 172 11.35 -27.11 10.96
C LEU A 172 12.11 -26.61 9.73
N TYR A 173 12.07 -25.30 9.50
CA TYR A 173 12.81 -24.67 8.41
C TYR A 173 14.32 -24.81 8.61
N GLU A 174 14.85 -24.51 9.80
CA GLU A 174 16.27 -24.65 10.13
C GLU A 174 16.76 -26.10 10.01
N ALA A 175 15.97 -27.07 10.47
CA ALA A 175 16.27 -28.49 10.29
C ALA A 175 16.33 -28.86 8.80
N THR A 176 15.42 -28.31 7.99
CA THR A 176 15.42 -28.49 6.54
C THR A 176 16.67 -27.88 5.90
N GLN A 177 17.05 -26.64 6.26
CA GLN A 177 18.27 -25.99 5.75
C GLN A 177 19.53 -26.79 6.07
N LYS A 178 19.67 -27.29 7.31
CA LYS A 178 20.79 -28.17 7.71
C LYS A 178 20.88 -29.43 6.83
N ARG A 179 19.73 -29.99 6.43
CA ARG A 179 19.67 -31.14 5.53
C ARG A 179 20.00 -30.76 4.09
N LEU A 180 19.53 -29.61 3.60
CA LEU A 180 19.83 -29.10 2.25
C LEU A 180 21.34 -28.90 2.04
N ASN A 181 22.04 -28.38 3.06
CA ASN A 181 23.49 -28.15 3.01
C ASN A 181 24.32 -29.44 2.93
N ARG A 182 23.71 -30.61 3.16
CA ARG A 182 24.39 -31.91 3.17
C ARG A 182 24.10 -32.75 1.93
N ILE A 183 23.31 -32.25 0.97
CA ILE A 183 22.88 -33.03 -0.21
C ILE A 183 23.32 -32.36 -1.53
N PRO A 184 23.68 -33.14 -2.57
CA PRO A 184 24.10 -32.59 -3.86
C PRO A 184 22.93 -31.99 -4.68
N GLY A 185 23.23 -31.00 -5.51
CA GLY A 185 22.29 -30.04 -6.11
C GLY A 185 21.00 -30.59 -6.73
N LYS A 186 21.02 -31.74 -7.42
CA LYS A 186 19.78 -32.34 -8.00
C LYS A 186 18.74 -32.76 -6.94
N ARG A 187 19.16 -33.02 -5.70
CA ARG A 187 18.26 -33.36 -4.59
C ARG A 187 17.76 -32.12 -3.83
N VAL A 188 18.46 -30.99 -3.93
CA VAL A 188 18.10 -29.73 -3.26
C VAL A 188 16.73 -29.24 -3.72
N GLU A 189 16.48 -29.19 -5.03
CA GLU A 189 15.21 -28.66 -5.56
C GLU A 189 14.00 -29.53 -5.14
N ARG A 190 14.17 -30.85 -5.11
CA ARG A 190 13.11 -31.76 -4.63
C ARG A 190 12.78 -31.52 -3.16
N GLU A 191 13.77 -31.27 -2.32
CA GLU A 191 13.56 -30.97 -0.89
C GLU A 191 12.98 -29.56 -0.69
N LYS A 192 13.39 -28.56 -1.49
CA LYS A 192 12.72 -27.24 -1.52
C LYS A 192 11.25 -27.36 -1.92
N GLN A 193 10.92 -28.19 -2.90
CA GLN A 193 9.54 -28.45 -3.28
C GLN A 193 8.74 -29.09 -2.14
N LYS A 194 9.33 -30.01 -1.38
CA LYS A 194 8.70 -30.57 -0.17
C LYS A 194 8.48 -29.53 0.92
N LEU A 195 9.46 -28.64 1.15
CA LEU A 195 9.32 -27.52 2.09
C LEU A 195 8.10 -26.66 1.71
N ARG A 196 8.03 -26.22 0.45
CA ARG A 196 6.92 -25.43 -0.10
C ARG A 196 5.56 -26.12 0.09
N ALA A 197 5.50 -27.43 -0.17
CA ALA A 197 4.24 -28.18 -0.12
C ALA A 197 3.78 -28.57 1.29
N ARG A 198 4.70 -28.74 2.25
CA ARG A 198 4.39 -29.37 3.55
C ARG A 198 4.65 -28.50 4.77
N GLN A 199 5.53 -27.50 4.66
CA GLN A 199 5.94 -26.68 5.80
C GLN A 199 5.60 -25.20 5.63
N ALA A 200 5.21 -24.78 4.43
CA ALA A 200 4.67 -23.44 4.24
C ALA A 200 3.38 -23.29 5.06
N ARG A 201 3.34 -22.27 5.90
CA ARG A 201 2.16 -21.89 6.67
C ARG A 201 1.14 -21.22 5.77
N ASP A 202 -0.11 -21.34 6.19
CA ASP A 202 -1.20 -20.56 5.59
C ASP A 202 -1.03 -19.10 6.00
N VAL A 203 -1.16 -18.24 5.00
CA VAL A 203 -1.05 -16.78 5.11
C VAL A 203 -2.31 -16.12 4.54
N GLY A 204 -3.42 -16.85 4.57
CA GLY A 204 -4.73 -16.43 4.10
C GLY A 204 -5.68 -17.64 3.96
N PRO A 205 -6.98 -17.37 3.71
CA PRO A 205 -8.00 -18.41 3.63
C PRO A 205 -7.75 -19.36 2.43
N GLY A 206 -8.23 -20.60 2.56
CA GLY A 206 -8.18 -21.59 1.49
C GLY A 206 -6.79 -22.19 1.24
N GLY A 207 -5.92 -22.19 2.25
CA GLY A 207 -4.61 -22.83 2.16
C GLY A 207 -3.54 -22.01 1.44
N LEU A 208 -3.73 -20.68 1.33
CA LEU A 208 -2.83 -19.81 0.58
C LEU A 208 -1.47 -19.74 1.29
N LYS A 209 -0.39 -20.05 0.56
CA LYS A 209 0.97 -20.17 1.13
C LYS A 209 1.90 -18.99 0.83
N THR A 210 1.49 -18.06 -0.03
CA THR A 210 2.31 -16.93 -0.46
C THR A 210 1.66 -15.63 -0.04
N PHE A 211 2.39 -14.83 0.73
CA PHE A 211 1.95 -13.52 1.16
C PHE A 211 2.46 -12.48 0.16
N THR A 212 1.63 -11.49 -0.17
CA THR A 212 1.92 -10.51 -1.22
C THR A 212 1.84 -9.09 -0.66
N ILE A 213 2.85 -8.30 -1.00
CA ILE A 213 2.92 -6.87 -0.76
C ILE A 213 3.06 -6.16 -2.11
N GLU A 214 2.13 -5.26 -2.40
CA GLU A 214 2.15 -4.44 -3.62
C GLU A 214 2.66 -3.03 -3.29
N LEU A 215 3.60 -2.55 -4.10
CA LEU A 215 4.25 -1.25 -3.96
C LEU A 215 3.98 -0.44 -5.23
N SER A 216 3.18 0.60 -5.16
CA SER A 216 2.86 1.48 -6.30
C SER A 216 3.81 2.68 -6.33
N LYS A 217 4.52 2.89 -7.45
CA LYS A 217 5.43 4.04 -7.65
C LYS A 217 4.69 5.32 -7.97
N HIS A 218 5.35 6.48 -7.92
CA HIS A 218 4.83 7.76 -8.42
C HIS A 218 3.41 8.07 -7.91
N GLU A 219 3.17 7.79 -6.64
CA GLU A 219 1.90 8.05 -5.99
C GLU A 219 1.94 9.40 -5.24
N TYR A 220 0.78 10.02 -5.10
CA TYR A 220 0.68 11.23 -4.29
C TYR A 220 0.68 10.88 -2.80
N CYS A 221 1.74 11.24 -2.09
CA CYS A 221 1.94 10.87 -0.68
C CYS A 221 1.87 12.04 0.31
N LYS A 222 1.74 13.28 -0.18
CA LYS A 222 1.58 14.46 0.67
C LYS A 222 0.23 14.40 1.39
N GLY A 223 0.22 14.73 2.68
CA GLY A 223 -0.97 14.63 3.53
C GLY A 223 -1.19 13.25 4.16
N LYS A 224 -0.22 12.33 4.04
CA LYS A 224 -0.17 11.09 4.84
C LYS A 224 -0.25 11.41 6.34
N GLU A 225 -0.88 10.52 7.09
CA GLU A 225 -1.02 10.64 8.54
C GLU A 225 -0.08 9.66 9.26
N GLU A 226 0.41 10.09 10.41
CA GLU A 226 1.15 9.24 11.34
C GLU A 226 0.18 8.36 12.13
N ARG A 227 0.52 7.07 12.27
CA ARG A 227 -0.10 6.11 13.16
C ARG A 227 0.96 5.28 13.86
N GLU A 228 0.56 4.57 14.90
CA GLU A 228 1.42 3.66 15.64
C GLU A 228 0.93 2.21 15.53
N ILE A 229 1.85 1.27 15.30
CA ILE A 229 1.64 -0.16 15.44
C ILE A 229 2.76 -0.70 16.33
N ASP A 230 2.41 -1.21 17.51
CA ASP A 230 3.34 -1.89 18.43
C ASP A 230 4.62 -1.07 18.73
N GLY A 231 4.47 0.26 18.89
CA GLY A 231 5.57 1.19 19.13
C GLY A 231 6.34 1.65 17.89
N TYR A 232 5.95 1.21 16.69
CA TYR A 232 6.52 1.66 15.42
C TYR A 232 5.64 2.73 14.78
N VAL A 233 6.27 3.80 14.32
CA VAL A 233 5.62 4.83 13.52
C VAL A 233 5.36 4.28 12.11
N VAL A 234 4.12 4.44 11.65
CA VAL A 234 3.65 4.00 10.34
C VAL A 234 2.94 5.17 9.67
N TYR A 235 3.28 5.45 8.42
CA TYR A 235 2.53 6.42 7.63
C TYR A 235 1.43 5.74 6.83
N VAL A 236 0.24 6.32 6.87
CA VAL A 236 -0.96 5.82 6.20
C VAL A 236 -1.68 6.91 5.43
N TYR A 237 -2.38 6.51 4.37
CA TYR A 237 -3.37 7.39 3.75
C TYR A 237 -4.55 7.65 4.71
N PRO A 238 -4.94 8.92 4.94
CA PRO A 238 -6.19 9.23 5.60
C PRO A 238 -7.40 8.73 4.79
N PRO A 239 -8.58 8.57 5.43
CA PRO A 239 -9.79 8.08 4.78
C PRO A 239 -10.13 8.78 3.46
N ARG A 240 -10.01 10.12 3.42
CA ARG A 240 -10.24 10.92 2.21
C ARG A 240 -9.27 10.58 1.08
N MET A 241 -7.99 10.38 1.38
CA MET A 241 -6.97 9.97 0.40
C MET A 241 -7.26 8.58 -0.15
N ILE A 242 -7.62 7.62 0.70
CA ILE A 242 -7.99 6.27 0.24
C ILE A 242 -9.20 6.33 -0.70
N ALA A 243 -10.23 7.13 -0.36
CA ALA A 243 -11.43 7.24 -1.19
C ALA A 243 -11.13 7.92 -2.55
N CYS A 244 -10.30 8.97 -2.57
CA CYS A 244 -9.87 9.64 -3.80
C CYS A 244 -9.02 8.72 -4.70
N GLU A 245 -8.10 7.95 -4.11
CA GLU A 245 -7.31 6.95 -4.82
C GLU A 245 -8.20 5.87 -5.45
N LYS A 246 -9.25 5.45 -4.76
CA LYS A 246 -10.21 4.45 -5.26
C LYS A 246 -11.02 4.97 -6.44
N LEU A 247 -11.47 6.22 -6.40
CA LEU A 247 -12.10 6.87 -7.56
C LEU A 247 -11.14 6.90 -8.76
N ARG A 248 -9.88 7.26 -8.52
CA ARG A 248 -8.84 7.21 -9.56
C ARG A 248 -8.68 5.80 -10.13
N ALA A 249 -8.59 4.78 -9.27
CA ALA A 249 -8.39 3.39 -9.66
C ALA A 249 -9.58 2.83 -10.48
N ILE A 250 -10.81 3.28 -10.20
CA ILE A 250 -12.00 3.00 -11.02
C ILE A 250 -11.82 3.60 -12.42
N CYS A 251 -11.47 4.89 -12.52
CA CYS A 251 -11.22 5.56 -13.80
C CYS A 251 -10.08 4.91 -14.60
N GLN A 252 -9.06 4.38 -13.93
CA GLN A 252 -7.98 3.63 -14.59
C GLN A 252 -8.43 2.32 -15.25
N GLN A 253 -9.67 1.86 -15.01
CA GLN A 253 -10.21 0.71 -15.70
C GLN A 253 -10.92 1.04 -17.01
N ILE A 254 -11.15 2.33 -17.28
CA ILE A 254 -11.83 2.80 -18.47
C ILE A 254 -10.90 2.58 -19.69
N PRO A 255 -11.38 1.98 -20.80
CA PRO A 255 -10.56 1.56 -21.94
C PRO A 255 -9.60 2.64 -22.47
N GLU A 256 -10.03 3.89 -22.48
CA GLU A 256 -9.31 5.04 -23.01
C GLU A 256 -8.02 5.31 -22.23
N TYR A 257 -8.06 5.22 -20.90
CA TYR A 257 -6.84 5.31 -20.10
C TYR A 257 -6.07 3.98 -20.13
N ARG A 258 -6.77 2.85 -20.04
CA ARG A 258 -6.11 1.53 -20.02
C ARG A 258 -5.25 1.33 -21.24
N ALA A 259 -5.72 1.70 -22.42
CA ALA A 259 -4.98 1.58 -23.67
C ALA A 259 -3.63 2.33 -23.63
N THR A 260 -3.49 3.36 -22.78
CA THR A 260 -2.23 4.07 -22.55
C THR A 260 -1.23 3.28 -21.73
N VAL A 261 -1.69 2.48 -20.75
CA VAL A 261 -0.80 1.85 -19.74
C VAL A 261 -0.71 0.33 -19.83
N MET A 262 -1.71 -0.33 -20.41
CA MET A 262 -1.80 -1.79 -20.47
C MET A 262 -2.58 -2.29 -21.69
N SER A 263 -2.10 -3.38 -22.30
CA SER A 263 -2.79 -4.07 -23.40
C SER A 263 -3.85 -5.08 -22.95
N ARG A 264 -4.01 -5.34 -21.65
CA ARG A 264 -4.94 -6.35 -21.11
C ARG A 264 -6.33 -5.75 -20.85
N PRO A 265 -7.41 -6.56 -20.84
CA PRO A 265 -8.75 -6.10 -20.42
C PRO A 265 -8.80 -5.58 -18.99
N GLY A 266 -9.72 -4.64 -18.73
CA GLY A 266 -10.08 -4.10 -17.42
C GLY A 266 -10.19 -5.15 -16.32
N THR A 267 -9.87 -4.78 -15.08
CA THR A 267 -10.31 -5.56 -13.91
C THR A 267 -11.47 -4.87 -13.20
N PRO A 268 -12.59 -5.57 -12.93
CA PRO A 268 -13.69 -5.00 -12.15
C PRO A 268 -13.23 -4.51 -10.78
N ARG A 269 -13.79 -3.38 -10.32
CA ARG A 269 -13.38 -2.69 -9.07
C ARG A 269 -14.52 -2.58 -8.07
N ALA A 270 -15.41 -3.57 -8.01
CA ALA A 270 -16.56 -3.55 -7.09
C ALA A 270 -16.19 -3.25 -5.62
N ARG A 271 -15.02 -3.72 -5.16
CA ARG A 271 -14.48 -3.42 -3.82
C ARG A 271 -14.23 -1.93 -3.60
N ASP A 272 -13.83 -1.19 -4.64
CA ASP A 272 -13.60 0.25 -4.53
C ASP A 272 -14.91 1.01 -4.31
N PHE A 273 -16.00 0.63 -4.99
CA PHE A 273 -17.32 1.22 -4.77
C PHE A 273 -17.81 1.00 -3.33
N PHE A 274 -17.68 -0.22 -2.82
CA PHE A 274 -17.99 -0.54 -1.42
C PHE A 274 -17.15 0.29 -0.45
N ASP A 275 -15.83 0.36 -0.67
CA ASP A 275 -14.91 1.06 0.22
C ASP A 275 -15.13 2.57 0.20
N ILE A 276 -15.42 3.18 -0.97
CA ILE A 276 -15.76 4.61 -1.07
C ILE A 276 -17.01 4.92 -0.25
N HIS A 277 -18.06 4.11 -0.36
CA HIS A 277 -19.25 4.26 0.45
C HIS A 277 -18.94 4.12 1.94
N TYR A 278 -18.27 3.03 2.35
CA TYR A 278 -17.89 2.81 3.74
C TYR A 278 -17.11 3.98 4.33
N LEU A 279 -16.09 4.47 3.62
CA LEU A 279 -15.26 5.59 4.07
C LEU A 279 -16.05 6.89 4.12
N SER A 280 -16.90 7.14 3.12
CA SER A 280 -17.72 8.35 3.07
C SER A 280 -18.69 8.45 4.22
N GLU A 281 -19.42 7.37 4.52
CA GLU A 281 -20.38 7.32 5.62
C GLU A 281 -19.68 7.37 6.98
N THR A 282 -18.64 6.55 7.17
CA THR A 282 -17.96 6.42 8.46
C THR A 282 -17.27 7.71 8.90
N TYR A 283 -16.72 8.47 7.94
CA TYR A 283 -15.95 9.69 8.22
C TYR A 283 -16.67 10.97 7.78
N SER A 284 -17.92 10.86 7.33
CA SER A 284 -18.72 11.98 6.81
C SER A 284 -17.91 12.84 5.82
N LEU A 285 -17.33 12.17 4.81
CA LEU A 285 -16.43 12.84 3.86
C LEU A 285 -17.19 13.90 3.06
N ASP A 286 -16.73 15.15 3.15
CA ASP A 286 -17.22 16.23 2.30
C ASP A 286 -16.54 16.18 0.93
N TRP A 287 -17.26 15.67 -0.05
CA TRP A 287 -16.82 15.56 -1.43
C TRP A 287 -16.85 16.91 -2.18
N CYS A 288 -17.59 17.90 -1.68
CA CYS A 288 -17.66 19.23 -2.29
C CYS A 288 -16.65 20.22 -1.69
N ALA A 289 -15.92 19.80 -0.65
CA ALA A 289 -14.85 20.60 -0.05
C ALA A 289 -13.71 20.84 -1.05
N ARG A 290 -13.16 22.07 -1.04
CA ARG A 290 -12.04 22.46 -1.91
C ARG A 290 -10.83 21.54 -1.71
N GLU A 291 -10.54 21.16 -0.48
CA GLU A 291 -9.43 20.26 -0.15
C GLU A 291 -9.61 18.87 -0.78
N THR A 292 -10.85 18.40 -0.93
CA THR A 292 -11.14 17.13 -1.62
C THR A 292 -10.93 17.27 -3.12
N ALA A 293 -11.33 18.39 -3.73
CA ALA A 293 -11.10 18.66 -5.14
C ALA A 293 -9.59 18.77 -5.47
N GLU A 294 -8.84 19.53 -4.67
CA GLU A 294 -7.37 19.67 -4.80
C GLU A 294 -6.67 18.31 -4.66
N LEU A 295 -7.13 17.48 -3.72
CA LEU A 295 -6.58 16.14 -3.51
C LEU A 295 -6.87 15.20 -4.68
N LEU A 296 -8.11 15.20 -5.20
CA LEU A 296 -8.48 14.44 -6.40
C LEU A 296 -7.61 14.85 -7.58
N GLN A 297 -7.47 16.15 -7.84
CA GLN A 297 -6.64 16.66 -8.92
C GLN A 297 -5.19 16.17 -8.78
N ALA A 298 -4.58 16.32 -7.61
CA ALA A 298 -3.20 15.93 -7.39
C ALA A 298 -2.99 14.41 -7.52
N MET A 299 -3.92 13.60 -7.00
CA MET A 299 -3.86 12.14 -7.13
C MET A 299 -4.03 11.67 -8.58
N PHE A 300 -4.96 12.26 -9.32
CA PHE A 300 -5.20 11.95 -10.72
C PHE A 300 -3.99 12.33 -11.58
N GLU A 301 -3.43 13.52 -11.35
CA GLU A 301 -2.25 14.03 -12.05
C GLU A 301 -1.02 13.15 -11.83
N ALA A 302 -0.79 12.67 -10.60
CA ALA A 302 0.33 11.78 -10.28
C ALA A 302 0.36 10.53 -11.18
N LYS A 303 -0.82 10.07 -11.64
CA LYS A 303 -0.97 8.93 -12.56
C LYS A 303 -1.40 9.31 -13.96
N ARG A 304 -1.42 10.61 -14.28
CA ARG A 304 -1.89 11.16 -15.56
C ARG A 304 -3.26 10.64 -15.97
N VAL A 305 -4.14 10.43 -14.99
CA VAL A 305 -5.52 10.00 -15.23
C VAL A 305 -6.33 11.27 -15.48
N PRO A 306 -6.96 11.44 -16.65
CA PRO A 306 -7.79 12.61 -16.90
C PRO A 306 -9.01 12.63 -15.96
N LEU A 307 -9.25 13.77 -15.30
CA LEU A 307 -10.44 13.96 -14.45
C LEU A 307 -11.75 13.80 -15.24
N SER A 308 -11.74 14.11 -16.55
CA SER A 308 -12.88 13.91 -17.44
C SER A 308 -13.37 12.46 -17.50
N LEU A 309 -12.56 11.48 -17.09
CA LEU A 309 -12.99 10.08 -17.02
C LEU A 309 -13.99 9.81 -15.88
N LEU A 310 -14.07 10.69 -14.88
CA LEU A 310 -15.06 10.57 -13.80
C LEU A 310 -16.49 10.51 -14.36
N SER A 311 -16.83 11.38 -15.33
CA SER A 311 -18.18 11.41 -15.92
C SER A 311 -18.55 10.13 -16.66
N ARG A 312 -17.56 9.32 -17.03
CA ARG A 312 -17.75 8.08 -17.78
C ARG A 312 -17.93 6.86 -16.91
N VAL A 313 -17.66 6.95 -15.61
CA VAL A 313 -17.84 5.82 -14.66
C VAL A 313 -19.24 5.23 -14.76
N ILE A 314 -20.26 6.05 -15.01
CA ILE A 314 -21.66 5.63 -15.17
C ILE A 314 -21.87 4.58 -16.29
N GLU A 315 -21.03 4.60 -17.34
CA GLU A 315 -21.10 3.67 -18.48
C GLU A 315 -20.64 2.25 -18.12
N PHE A 316 -19.92 2.07 -16.99
CA PHE A 316 -19.21 0.83 -16.66
C PHE A 316 -19.83 0.04 -15.50
N ARG A 317 -21.12 0.23 -15.23
CA ARG A 317 -21.84 -0.50 -14.16
C ARG A 317 -21.69 -2.00 -14.28
N ASP A 318 -22.14 -2.58 -15.41
CA ASP A 318 -22.15 -4.03 -15.63
C ASP A 318 -20.74 -4.62 -15.58
N PHE A 319 -19.76 -3.87 -16.09
CA PHE A 319 -18.35 -4.26 -16.01
C PHE A 319 -17.89 -4.38 -14.55
N HIS A 320 -18.18 -3.40 -13.71
CA HIS A 320 -17.77 -3.43 -12.30
C HIS A 320 -18.59 -4.43 -11.47
N ALA A 321 -19.86 -4.63 -11.79
CA ALA A 321 -20.76 -5.58 -11.11
C ALA A 321 -20.21 -7.02 -11.13
N GLN A 322 -19.48 -7.39 -12.20
CA GLN A 322 -18.82 -8.70 -12.31
C GLN A 322 -17.88 -9.01 -11.13
N GLY A 323 -17.28 -7.98 -10.51
CA GLY A 323 -16.39 -8.12 -9.37
C GLY A 323 -17.09 -8.27 -8.03
N TYR A 324 -18.42 -8.18 -7.97
CA TYR A 324 -19.14 -8.04 -6.70
C TYR A 324 -19.08 -9.28 -5.81
N VAL A 325 -18.85 -10.45 -6.40
CA VAL A 325 -18.58 -11.69 -5.65
C VAL A 325 -17.42 -11.52 -4.66
N SER A 326 -16.35 -10.81 -5.05
CA SER A 326 -15.19 -10.56 -4.19
C SER A 326 -15.52 -9.69 -2.97
N VAL A 327 -16.55 -8.83 -3.07
CA VAL A 327 -17.05 -8.06 -1.92
C VAL A 327 -17.77 -9.01 -0.97
N LYS A 328 -18.69 -9.82 -1.49
CA LYS A 328 -19.45 -10.81 -0.69
C LYS A 328 -18.55 -11.77 0.07
N GLU A 329 -17.45 -12.21 -0.56
CA GLU A 329 -16.48 -13.12 0.04
C GLU A 329 -15.58 -12.49 1.12
N THR A 330 -15.48 -11.17 1.17
CA THR A 330 -14.56 -10.46 2.09
C THR A 330 -15.27 -9.64 3.14
N VAL A 331 -16.57 -9.39 3.00
CA VAL A 331 -17.38 -8.67 3.98
C VAL A 331 -17.40 -9.41 5.31
N ARG A 332 -17.23 -8.68 6.41
CA ARG A 332 -17.19 -9.27 7.75
C ARG A 332 -18.57 -9.74 8.19
N PRO A 333 -18.68 -10.84 8.97
CA PRO A 333 -19.95 -11.31 9.49
C PRO A 333 -20.73 -10.21 10.21
N GLY A 334 -22.04 -10.12 9.95
CA GLY A 334 -22.93 -9.14 10.57
C GLY A 334 -22.94 -7.76 9.91
N TYR A 335 -22.09 -7.49 8.91
CA TYR A 335 -22.17 -6.25 8.16
C TYR A 335 -23.40 -6.23 7.24
N PRO A 336 -24.23 -5.17 7.24
CA PRO A 336 -25.44 -5.09 6.42
C PRO A 336 -25.09 -4.80 4.95
N LEU A 337 -24.62 -5.82 4.24
CA LEU A 337 -24.24 -5.75 2.83
C LEU A 337 -25.47 -5.47 1.96
N ARG A 338 -25.39 -4.45 1.10
CA ARG A 338 -26.43 -4.08 0.12
C ARG A 338 -26.16 -4.73 -1.24
N ASP A 339 -26.96 -4.45 -2.26
CA ASP A 339 -26.64 -4.87 -3.63
C ASP A 339 -25.58 -3.95 -4.26
N PHE A 340 -24.94 -4.43 -5.34
CA PHE A 340 -23.91 -3.65 -6.01
C PHE A 340 -24.40 -2.28 -6.48
N ASP A 341 -25.63 -2.22 -7.02
CA ASP A 341 -26.21 -0.99 -7.54
C ASP A 341 -26.29 0.12 -6.50
N PHE A 342 -26.57 -0.23 -5.24
CA PHE A 342 -26.58 0.73 -4.14
C PHE A 342 -25.22 1.43 -3.98
N TYR A 343 -24.12 0.67 -4.00
CA TYR A 343 -22.77 1.23 -3.89
C TYR A 343 -22.34 1.98 -5.15
N PHE A 344 -22.76 1.50 -6.32
CA PHE A 344 -22.48 2.16 -7.59
C PHE A 344 -23.19 3.51 -7.70
N ASP A 345 -24.49 3.55 -7.40
CA ASP A 345 -25.32 4.75 -7.45
C ASP A 345 -24.78 5.83 -6.51
N PHE A 346 -24.37 5.44 -5.31
CA PHE A 346 -23.73 6.34 -4.35
C PHE A 346 -22.48 7.02 -4.93
N VAL A 347 -21.60 6.25 -5.58
CA VAL A 347 -20.37 6.80 -6.18
C VAL A 347 -20.69 7.70 -7.37
N VAL A 348 -21.65 7.32 -8.22
CA VAL A 348 -22.08 8.17 -9.34
C VAL A 348 -22.69 9.48 -8.85
N GLU A 349 -23.45 9.45 -7.76
CA GLU A 349 -23.99 10.65 -7.13
C GLU A 349 -22.88 11.57 -6.62
N ILE A 350 -21.87 11.05 -5.94
CA ILE A 350 -20.67 11.81 -5.55
C ILE A 350 -20.03 12.46 -6.78
N ILE A 351 -19.80 11.68 -7.84
CA ILE A 351 -19.16 12.17 -9.07
C ILE A 351 -19.98 13.31 -9.70
N SER A 352 -21.30 13.20 -9.72
CA SER A 352 -22.17 14.24 -10.27
C SER A 352 -22.02 15.58 -9.53
N ARG A 353 -21.76 15.53 -8.22
CA ARG A 353 -21.55 16.71 -7.36
C ARG A 353 -20.14 17.29 -7.48
N LEU A 354 -19.17 16.50 -7.93
CA LEU A 354 -17.81 16.93 -8.26
C LEU A 354 -17.74 17.66 -9.63
N TYR A 355 -18.63 17.30 -10.56
CA TYR A 355 -18.64 17.81 -11.93
C TYR A 355 -18.70 19.35 -12.10
N PRO A 356 -19.31 20.15 -11.19
CA PRO A 356 -19.23 21.61 -11.26
C PRO A 356 -17.79 22.16 -11.21
N PHE A 357 -16.83 21.38 -10.71
CA PHE A 357 -15.42 21.76 -10.58
C PHE A 357 -14.54 21.30 -11.76
N GLY A 358 -15.08 20.55 -12.73
CA GLY A 358 -14.31 19.87 -13.78
C GLY A 358 -14.17 20.62 -15.12
N ASN A 359 -14.57 21.90 -15.18
CA ASN A 359 -14.62 22.70 -16.41
C ASN A 359 -13.67 23.92 -16.41
N GLU A 360 -12.67 23.97 -15.53
CA GLU A 360 -11.63 25.01 -15.55
C GLU A 360 -10.28 24.48 -16.04
#